data_AF-A0A258G3W2-F1
#
_entry.id   AF-A0A258G3W2-F1
#
_cell.length_a   1.000
_cell.length_b   1.000
_cell.length_c   1.000
_cell.angle_alpha   90.00
_cell.angle_beta   90.00
_cell.angle_gamma   90.00
#
_symmetry.space_group_name_H-M   'P 1'
#
loop_
_entity.id
_entity.type
_entity.pdbx_description
1 polymer ?
#
loop_
_entity_poly.entity_id
_entity_poly.type
_entity_poly.pdbx_seq_one_letter_code
_entity_poly.pdbx_strand_id
1 'polypeptide(L)'
;MKQPESQGDDNAPTGPVPTILEAIVRRRCLTAVYNRGMVTLAPHILYTKHDELHVDAVAVERDGKPPREIKLGTYRLSGLGEIHLVDRPFIPVEIFDPSEAKYHDVTLMTVDRV
;
A
#
# COMPACT_ATOMS: atom_id res chain seq x y z
N MET A 1 -25.40 -29.59 -2.23
CA MET A 1 -25.34 -28.14 -2.55
C MET A 1 -23.88 -27.79 -2.74
N LYS A 2 -23.43 -27.59 -3.98
CA LYS A 2 -22.09 -27.07 -4.26
C LYS A 2 -22.18 -25.54 -4.14
N GLN A 3 -21.35 -24.94 -3.29
CA GLN A 3 -21.19 -23.48 -3.30
C GLN A 3 -20.73 -23.08 -4.70
N PRO A 4 -21.30 -22.02 -5.31
CA PRO A 4 -20.75 -21.50 -6.55
C PRO A 4 -19.36 -20.96 -6.24
N GLU A 5 -18.38 -21.41 -7.01
CA GLU A 5 -17.03 -20.89 -7.00
C GLU A 5 -17.13 -19.37 -7.25
N SER A 6 -16.53 -18.56 -6.38
CA SER A 6 -16.54 -17.10 -6.55
C SER A 6 -15.74 -16.74 -7.79
N GLN A 7 -16.43 -16.69 -8.91
CA GLN A 7 -15.93 -16.18 -10.17
C GLN A 7 -15.57 -14.71 -9.90
N GLY A 8 -14.28 -14.43 -9.75
CA GLY A 8 -13.78 -13.07 -9.64
C GLY A 8 -14.34 -12.28 -10.82
N ASP A 9 -14.92 -11.13 -10.53
CA ASP A 9 -15.57 -10.30 -11.53
C ASP A 9 -14.52 -9.93 -12.60
N ASP A 10 -14.62 -10.50 -13.81
CA ASP A 10 -13.67 -10.26 -14.93
C ASP A 10 -13.59 -8.77 -15.34
N ASN A 11 -14.46 -7.94 -14.75
CA ASN A 11 -14.53 -6.49 -14.94
C ASN A 11 -14.01 -5.69 -13.72
N ALA A 12 -13.35 -6.32 -12.75
CA ALA A 12 -12.77 -5.62 -11.62
C ALA A 12 -11.68 -4.62 -12.07
N PRO A 13 -11.63 -3.41 -11.50
CA PRO A 13 -10.56 -2.46 -11.79
C PRO A 13 -9.19 -3.07 -11.52
N THR A 14 -8.29 -3.03 -12.50
CA THR A 14 -6.92 -3.53 -12.39
C THR A 14 -5.90 -2.40 -12.50
N GLY A 15 -4.66 -2.69 -12.10
CA GLY A 15 -3.54 -1.76 -12.17
C GLY A 15 -3.12 -1.19 -10.82
N PRO A 16 -2.10 -0.30 -10.80
CA PRO A 16 -1.41 0.10 -9.57
C PRO A 16 -2.31 0.72 -8.51
N VAL A 17 -3.22 1.62 -8.91
CA VAL A 17 -4.10 2.33 -7.98
C VAL A 17 -5.15 1.40 -7.35
N PRO A 18 -5.94 0.63 -8.12
CA PRO A 18 -6.83 -0.38 -7.54
C PRO A 18 -6.12 -1.35 -6.60
N THR A 19 -4.93 -1.85 -6.97
CA THR A 19 -4.13 -2.75 -6.13
C THR A 19 -3.73 -2.12 -4.80
N ILE A 20 -3.32 -0.85 -4.78
CA ILE A 20 -2.98 -0.16 -3.53
C ILE A 20 -4.22 0.11 -2.67
N LEU A 21 -5.33 0.51 -3.28
CA LEU A 21 -6.59 0.72 -2.56
C LEU A 21 -7.04 -0.59 -1.89
N GLU A 22 -6.99 -1.71 -2.62
CA GLU A 22 -7.27 -3.03 -2.06
C GLU A 22 -6.33 -3.36 -0.90
N ALA A 23 -5.03 -3.11 -1.05
CA ALA A 23 -4.04 -3.38 -0.02
C ALA A 23 -4.29 -2.59 1.27
N ILE A 24 -4.66 -1.31 1.17
CA ILE A 24 -4.99 -0.48 2.33
C ILE A 24 -6.25 -0.99 3.02
N VAL A 25 -7.33 -1.20 2.27
CA VAL A 25 -8.63 -1.64 2.80
C VAL A 25 -8.54 -3.03 3.44
N ARG A 26 -7.85 -3.97 2.78
CA ARG A 26 -7.69 -5.35 3.27
C ARG A 26 -6.50 -5.53 4.23
N ARG A 27 -5.77 -4.45 4.52
CA ARG A 27 -4.53 -4.45 5.31
C ARG A 27 -3.53 -5.51 4.85
N ARG A 28 -3.32 -5.61 3.54
CA ARG A 28 -2.36 -6.51 2.91
C ARG A 28 -1.12 -5.75 2.46
N CYS A 29 0.03 -6.40 2.54
CA CYS A 29 1.25 -5.85 2.00
C CYS A 29 1.25 -5.86 0.46
N LEU A 30 2.16 -5.06 -0.11
CA LEU A 30 2.45 -4.97 -1.52
C LEU A 30 3.91 -5.33 -1.77
N THR A 31 4.24 -5.90 -2.91
CA THR A 31 5.62 -5.94 -3.42
C THR A 31 5.78 -5.05 -4.64
N ALA A 32 6.94 -4.41 -4.76
CA ALA A 32 7.31 -3.62 -5.92
C ALA A 32 8.83 -3.50 -6.03
N VAL A 33 9.32 -3.09 -7.21
CA VAL A 33 10.71 -2.61 -7.34
C VAL A 33 10.73 -1.12 -7.02
N TYR A 34 11.60 -0.70 -6.10
CA TYR A 34 11.80 0.70 -5.75
C TYR A 34 13.30 0.98 -5.59
N ASN A 35 13.81 2.03 -6.24
CA ASN A 35 15.24 2.36 -6.25
C ASN A 35 16.15 1.15 -6.56
N ARG A 36 15.77 0.34 -7.57
CA ARG A 36 16.46 -0.88 -8.03
C ARG A 36 16.44 -2.09 -7.06
N GLY A 37 15.82 -1.98 -5.90
CA GLY A 37 15.65 -3.09 -4.95
C GLY A 37 14.19 -3.54 -4.85
N MET A 38 13.98 -4.80 -4.49
CA MET A 38 12.63 -5.30 -4.19
C MET A 38 12.22 -4.80 -2.80
N VAL A 39 11.02 -4.27 -2.66
CA VAL A 39 10.46 -3.83 -1.38
C VAL A 39 9.14 -4.53 -1.12
N THR A 40 8.92 -4.93 0.14
CA THR A 40 7.60 -5.32 0.64
C THR A 40 7.09 -4.19 1.52
N LEU A 41 5.95 -3.60 1.15
CA LEU A 41 5.37 -2.41 1.77
C LEU A 41 4.07 -2.75 2.49
N ALA A 42 3.90 -2.26 3.71
CA ALA A 42 2.62 -2.17 4.41
C ALA A 42 2.06 -0.75 4.18
N PRO A 43 1.08 -0.56 3.27
CA PRO A 43 0.61 0.77 2.90
C PRO A 43 -0.37 1.36 3.94
N HIS A 44 -0.13 2.57 4.41
CA HIS A 44 -0.95 3.24 5.43
C HIS A 44 -1.89 4.29 4.84
N ILE A 45 -1.47 5.00 3.79
CA ILE A 45 -2.26 6.08 3.20
C ILE A 45 -1.83 6.34 1.76
N LEU A 46 -2.81 6.55 0.88
CA LEU A 46 -2.67 6.98 -0.51
C LEU A 46 -3.20 8.41 -0.62
N TYR A 47 -2.43 9.32 -1.21
CA TYR A 47 -2.77 10.73 -1.32
C TYR A 47 -2.12 11.36 -2.56
N THR A 48 -2.58 12.55 -2.94
CA THR A 48 -1.98 13.34 -4.03
C THR A 48 -1.08 14.46 -3.48
N LYS A 49 0.02 14.75 -4.17
CA LYS A 49 0.87 15.91 -3.87
C LYS A 49 1.48 16.43 -5.15
N HIS A 50 1.21 17.69 -5.49
CA HIS A 50 1.63 18.30 -6.75
C HIS A 50 1.26 17.43 -7.97
N ASP A 51 -0.01 17.00 -8.04
CA ASP A 51 -0.56 16.13 -9.09
C ASP A 51 0.10 14.75 -9.23
N GLU A 52 0.97 14.35 -8.30
CA GLU A 52 1.57 13.02 -8.23
C GLU A 52 0.94 12.18 -7.12
N LEU A 53 0.70 10.90 -7.40
CA LEU A 53 0.24 9.92 -6.41
C LEU A 53 1.39 9.45 -5.52
N HIS A 54 1.13 9.44 -4.21
CA HIS A 54 2.06 9.02 -3.19
C HIS A 54 1.39 8.01 -2.25
N VAL A 55 2.15 6.98 -1.87
CA VAL A 55 1.77 6.07 -0.80
C VAL A 55 2.78 6.22 0.35
N ASP A 56 2.29 6.53 1.54
CA ASP A 56 3.09 6.39 2.75
C ASP A 56 2.90 4.98 3.30
N ALA A 57 4.01 4.29 3.51
CA ALA A 57 4.05 2.87 3.85
C ALA A 57 5.25 2.52 4.72
N VAL A 58 5.12 1.46 5.50
CA VAL A 58 6.27 0.84 6.19
C VAL A 58 6.88 -0.21 5.27
N ALA A 59 8.17 -0.09 4.96
CA ALA A 59 8.90 -1.20 4.32
C ALA A 59 9.14 -2.31 5.34
N VAL A 60 8.37 -3.40 5.25
CA VAL A 60 8.53 -4.56 6.12
C VAL A 60 9.69 -5.46 5.66
N GLU A 61 10.08 -5.37 4.38
CA GLU A 61 11.28 -5.99 3.83
C GLU A 61 11.90 -5.12 2.73
N ARG A 62 13.22 -5.23 2.59
CA ARG A 62 14.00 -4.74 1.45
C ARG A 62 14.96 -5.84 1.01
N ASP A 63 14.86 -6.27 -0.23
CA ASP A 63 15.61 -7.40 -0.79
C ASP A 63 15.56 -8.64 0.12
N GLY A 64 14.36 -8.95 0.62
CA GLY A 64 14.09 -10.09 1.51
C GLY A 64 14.61 -9.94 2.94
N LYS A 65 15.18 -8.78 3.31
CA LYS A 65 15.69 -8.51 4.66
C LYS A 65 14.74 -7.58 5.42
N PRO A 66 14.46 -7.86 6.71
CA PRO A 66 13.66 -6.95 7.52
C PRO A 66 14.36 -5.58 7.66
N PRO A 67 13.60 -4.49 7.82
CA PRO A 67 14.19 -3.18 8.07
C PRO A 67 14.92 -3.18 9.42
N ARG A 68 15.99 -2.38 9.51
CA ARG A 68 16.69 -2.16 10.80
C ARG A 68 15.84 -1.39 11.81
N GLU A 69 14.92 -0.56 11.31
CA GLU A 69 14.07 0.31 12.09
C GLU A 69 12.72 0.46 11.37
N ILE A 70 11.63 0.47 12.13
CA ILE A 70 10.30 0.73 11.62
C ILE A 70 10.19 2.23 11.32
N LYS A 71 9.93 2.56 10.05
CA LYS A 71 9.72 3.94 9.61
C LYS A 71 8.60 4.02 8.60
N LEU A 72 7.81 5.09 8.68
CA LEU A 72 6.87 5.45 7.63
C LEU A 72 7.62 6.17 6.51
N GLY A 73 7.73 5.54 5.35
CA GLY A 73 8.39 6.10 4.17
C GLY A 73 7.37 6.57 3.14
N THR A 74 7.72 7.60 2.38
CA THR A 74 6.92 8.10 1.26
C THR A 74 7.42 7.53 -0.06
N TYR A 75 6.52 6.90 -0.82
CA TYR A 75 6.82 6.27 -2.11
C TYR A 75 5.98 6.94 -3.20
N ARG A 76 6.63 7.56 -4.18
CA ARG A 76 5.97 8.05 -5.39
C ARG A 76 5.49 6.86 -6.20
N LEU A 77 4.22 6.86 -6.59
CA LEU A 77 3.64 5.76 -7.35
C LEU A 77 4.36 5.55 -8.69
N SER A 78 4.74 6.63 -9.36
CA SER A 78 5.51 6.60 -10.61
C SER A 78 6.93 6.04 -10.47
N GLY A 79 7.46 5.99 -9.25
CA GLY A 79 8.76 5.40 -8.94
C GLY A 79 8.70 3.93 -8.52
N LEU A 80 7.50 3.37 -8.36
CA LEU A 80 7.30 1.95 -8.10
C LEU A 80 7.25 1.21 -9.45
N GLY A 81 7.97 0.10 -9.52
CA GLY A 81 7.81 -0.87 -10.61
C GLY A 81 6.46 -1.58 -10.53
N GLU A 82 6.36 -2.75 -11.15
CA GLU A 82 5.14 -3.55 -11.08
C GLU A 82 4.74 -3.84 -9.63
N ILE A 83 3.48 -3.55 -9.30
CA ILE A 83 2.94 -3.65 -7.94
C ILE A 83 2.09 -4.90 -7.86
N HIS A 84 2.43 -5.78 -6.91
CA HIS A 84 1.66 -6.99 -6.63
C HIS A 84 1.13 -6.96 -5.21
N LEU A 85 -0.15 -7.32 -5.05
CA LEU A 85 -0.71 -7.63 -3.75
C LEU A 85 -0.11 -8.94 -3.24
N VAL A 86 0.25 -8.99 -1.96
CA VAL A 86 0.71 -10.23 -1.32
C VAL A 86 -0.23 -10.65 -0.21
N ASP A 87 -0.38 -11.96 -0.01
CA ASP A 87 -1.18 -12.52 1.08
C ASP A 87 -0.45 -12.47 2.43
N ARG A 88 0.01 -11.28 2.79
CA ARG A 88 0.66 -10.97 4.06
C ARG A 88 -0.11 -9.82 4.72
N PRO A 89 -0.74 -10.02 5.88
CA PRO A 89 -1.40 -8.94 6.58
C PRO A 89 -0.38 -8.00 7.24
N PHE A 90 -0.78 -6.76 7.50
CA PHE A 90 -0.03 -5.85 8.36
C PHE A 90 -0.96 -5.19 9.41
N ILE A 91 -0.34 -4.69 10.48
CA ILE A 91 -1.00 -3.87 11.49
C ILE A 91 -0.53 -2.42 11.30
N PRO A 92 -1.43 -1.42 11.26
CA PRO A 92 -1.05 -0.01 11.23
C PRO A 92 -0.09 0.31 12.38
N VAL A 93 1.00 1.02 12.08
CA VAL A 93 2.01 1.34 13.10
C VAL A 93 1.58 2.56 13.89
N GLU A 94 1.92 2.61 15.19
CA GLU A 94 1.55 3.74 16.07
C GLU A 94 2.16 5.08 15.62
N ILE A 95 3.31 5.05 14.96
CA ILE A 95 4.00 6.25 14.45
C ILE A 95 3.28 6.92 13.28
N PHE A 96 2.29 6.26 12.68
CA PHE A 96 1.47 6.87 11.63
C PHE A 96 0.49 7.84 12.30
N ASP A 97 0.19 8.98 11.67
CA ASP A 97 -0.91 9.88 12.06
C ASP A 97 -1.60 10.44 10.80
N PRO A 98 -2.84 10.02 10.45
CA PRO A 98 -3.56 10.51 9.27
C PRO A 98 -3.99 11.96 9.43
N SER A 99 -3.91 12.53 10.64
CA SER A 99 -4.27 13.92 10.90
C SER A 99 -3.11 14.89 10.65
N GLU A 100 -1.91 14.40 10.27
CA GLU A 100 -0.81 15.26 9.85
C GLU A 100 -1.23 16.20 8.71
N ALA A 101 -0.82 17.48 8.80
CA ALA A 101 -1.22 18.52 7.85
C ALA A 101 -0.91 18.19 6.37
N LYS A 102 0.10 17.35 6.11
CA LYS A 102 0.47 16.93 4.75
C LYS A 102 -0.60 16.06 4.05
N TYR A 103 -1.57 15.54 4.80
CA TYR A 103 -2.65 14.68 4.29
C TYR A 103 -3.99 15.41 4.15
N HIS A 104 -4.11 16.65 4.67
CA HIS A 104 -5.35 17.42 4.63
C HIS A 104 -5.76 17.74 3.19
N ASP A 105 -7.03 17.51 2.86
CA ASP A 105 -7.66 17.76 1.55
C ASP A 105 -7.06 17.01 0.33
N VAL A 106 -6.05 16.15 0.55
CA VAL A 106 -5.36 15.41 -0.52
C VAL A 106 -5.40 13.89 -0.36
N THR A 107 -5.98 13.40 0.74
CA THR A 107 -6.11 11.97 1.02
C THR A 107 -7.12 11.30 0.10
N LEU A 108 -6.73 10.17 -0.50
CA LEU A 108 -7.61 9.32 -1.31
C LEU A 108 -8.10 8.10 -0.52
N MET A 109 -7.22 7.52 0.29
CA MET A 109 -7.53 6.34 1.11
C MET A 109 -6.56 6.26 2.28
N THR A 110 -7.06 5.93 3.47
CA THR A 110 -6.23 5.70 4.67
C THR A 110 -6.62 4.37 5.30
N VAL A 111 -5.64 3.72 5.94
CA VAL A 111 -5.87 2.47 6.64
C VAL A 111 -6.71 2.71 7.89
N ASP A 112 -7.78 1.93 8.05
CA ASP A 112 -8.59 1.95 9.26
C ASP A 112 -7.73 1.55 10.48
N ARG A 113 -7.91 2.26 11.59
CA ARG A 113 -7.38 1.87 12.90
C ARG A 113 -8.50 1.19 13.66
N VAL A 114 -8.31 -0.07 14.03
CA VAL A 114 -9.24 -0.77 14.93
C VAL A 114 -9.03 -0.27 16.36
#